data_AF-A0A376DRA8-F1
#
_entry.id   AF-A0A376DRA8-F1
#
_cell.length_a   1.000
_cell.length_b   1.000
_cell.length_c   1.000
_cell.angle_alpha   90.00
_cell.angle_beta   90.00
_cell.angle_gamma   90.00
#
_symmetry.space_group_name_H-M   'P 1'
#
loop_
_entity.id
_entity.type
_entity.pdbx_description
1 polymer ?
#
loop_
_entity_poly.entity_id
_entity_poly.type
_entity_poly.pdbx_seq_one_letter_code
_entity_poly.pdbx_strand_id
1 'polypeptide(L)'
;MTRFCSLSCNNKALKEKKKLEKEKVEKDTLLQKYKNKIAEVQNREFISVAEATVMFGLSKDTVHRCIKRGIITGINLGSRLTRVKRSDLENLFSAVEIPEEKEVIIEKPNFEVGNCYTISEISSKFYADPGTVTNLIKRNKIPTKKVGSFVYVPKDLIDKIFDGK
;
A
#
# COMPACT_ATOMS: atom_id res chain seq x y z
N MET A 1 -0.98 -39.92 45.10
CA MET A 1 0.39 -39.71 44.57
C MET A 1 0.87 -38.32 44.94
N THR A 2 2.06 -38.19 45.52
CA THR A 2 2.68 -36.89 45.83
C THR A 2 3.25 -36.27 44.56
N ARG A 3 2.98 -34.98 44.33
CA ARG A 3 3.33 -34.25 43.09
C ARG A 3 4.85 -33.99 42.91
N PHE A 4 5.66 -34.27 43.94
CA PHE A 4 7.09 -33.99 43.98
C PHE A 4 7.89 -35.17 44.53
N CYS A 5 9.14 -35.29 44.06
CA CYS A 5 10.09 -36.34 44.45
C CYS A 5 10.52 -36.33 45.92
N SER A 6 10.56 -35.15 46.54
CA SER A 6 11.00 -34.97 47.93
C SER A 6 10.53 -33.64 48.51
N LEU A 7 10.70 -33.47 49.81
CA LEU A 7 10.46 -32.18 50.49
C LEU A 7 11.36 -31.07 49.93
N SER A 8 12.60 -31.40 49.54
CA SER A 8 13.52 -30.47 48.87
C SER A 8 12.98 -30.02 47.51
N CYS A 9 12.48 -30.97 46.69
CA CYS A 9 11.84 -30.68 45.41
C CYS A 9 10.62 -29.74 45.59
N ASN A 10 9.77 -30.00 46.61
CA ASN A 10 8.61 -29.18 46.92
C ASN A 10 9.00 -27.75 47.36
N ASN A 11 9.97 -27.63 48.27
CA ASN A 11 10.44 -26.33 48.77
C ASN A 11 11.07 -25.47 47.66
N LYS A 12 11.78 -26.08 46.71
CA LYS A 12 12.33 -25.37 45.54
C LYS A 12 11.21 -24.80 44.66
N ALA A 13 10.22 -25.63 44.31
CA ALA A 13 9.08 -25.20 43.52
C ALA A 13 8.27 -24.08 44.22
N LEU A 14 8.10 -24.17 45.54
CA LEU A 14 7.44 -23.13 46.33
C LEU A 14 8.23 -21.80 46.33
N LYS A 15 9.56 -21.86 46.43
CA LYS A 15 10.42 -20.67 46.34
C LYS A 15 10.36 -20.02 44.96
N GLU A 16 10.43 -20.81 43.89
CA GLU A 16 10.29 -20.32 42.51
C GLU A 16 8.93 -19.67 42.28
N LYS A 17 7.84 -20.31 42.75
CA LYS A 17 6.49 -19.75 42.68
C LYS A 17 6.38 -18.40 43.40
N LYS A 18 6.90 -18.30 44.64
CA LYS A 18 6.92 -17.04 45.39
C LYS A 18 7.75 -15.96 44.70
N LYS A 19 8.86 -16.32 44.05
CA LYS A 19 9.68 -15.38 43.27
C LYS A 19 8.91 -14.83 42.07
N LEU A 20 8.28 -15.71 41.28
CA LEU A 20 7.45 -15.34 40.14
C LEU A 20 6.26 -14.46 40.56
N GLU A 21 5.63 -14.78 41.69
CA GLU A 21 4.53 -13.98 42.24
C GLU A 21 4.98 -12.57 42.63
N LYS A 22 6.12 -12.44 43.30
CA LYS A 22 6.72 -11.13 43.60
C LYS A 22 7.04 -10.33 42.34
N GLU A 23 7.68 -10.96 41.35
CA GLU A 23 7.99 -10.30 40.07
C GLU A 23 6.73 -9.83 39.33
N LYS A 24 5.63 -10.59 39.41
CA LYS A 24 4.33 -10.18 38.85
C LYS A 24 3.76 -8.98 39.60
N VAL A 25 3.73 -9.03 40.93
CA VAL A 25 3.24 -7.91 41.76
C VAL A 25 4.05 -6.65 41.51
N GLU A 26 5.37 -6.75 41.39
CA GLU A 26 6.24 -5.61 41.06
C GLU A 26 5.94 -5.03 39.67
N LYS A 27 5.72 -5.88 38.65
CA LYS A 27 5.32 -5.43 37.31
C LYS A 27 3.95 -4.75 37.33
N ASP A 28 2.97 -5.35 38.02
CA ASP A 28 1.61 -4.84 38.10
C ASP A 28 1.55 -3.50 38.84
N THR A 29 2.28 -3.36 39.94
CA THR A 29 2.39 -2.10 40.68
C THR A 29 3.06 -1.01 39.84
N LEU A 30 4.09 -1.35 39.06
CA LEU A 30 4.71 -0.41 38.12
C LEU A 30 3.75 -0.01 37.00
N LEU A 31 2.99 -0.95 36.45
CA LEU A 31 1.96 -0.67 35.45
C LEU A 31 0.88 0.27 36.00
N GLN A 32 0.38 0.01 37.21
CA GLN A 32 -0.61 0.87 37.85
C GLN A 32 -0.09 2.28 38.07
N LYS A 33 1.16 2.42 38.52
CA LYS A 33 1.81 3.72 38.73
C LYS A 33 1.86 4.56 37.45
N TYR A 34 2.07 3.93 36.29
CA TYR A 34 2.21 4.63 35.01
C TYR A 34 0.98 4.55 34.10
N LYS A 35 -0.12 3.92 34.53
CA LYS A 35 -1.33 3.68 33.72
C LYS A 35 -1.85 4.96 33.04
N ASN A 36 -2.01 6.04 33.80
CA ASN A 36 -2.53 7.29 33.28
C ASN A 36 -1.57 7.94 32.27
N LYS A 37 -0.26 7.88 32.54
CA LYS A 37 0.77 8.40 31.64
C LYS A 37 0.83 7.61 30.33
N ILE A 38 0.68 6.29 30.39
CA ILE A 38 0.62 5.43 29.20
C ILE A 38 -0.60 5.78 28.36
N ALA A 39 -1.78 5.91 28.98
CA ALA A 39 -3.00 6.28 28.28
C ALA A 39 -2.89 7.66 27.63
N GLU A 40 -2.28 8.63 28.31
CA GLU A 40 -2.03 9.97 27.76
C GLU A 40 -1.13 9.90 26.52
N VAL A 41 -0.01 9.19 26.58
CA VAL A 41 0.92 9.07 25.45
C VAL A 41 0.29 8.33 24.27
N GLN A 42 -0.53 7.30 24.53
CA GLN A 42 -1.24 6.57 23.48
C GLN A 42 -2.25 7.44 22.74
N ASN A 43 -2.93 8.37 23.42
CA ASN A 43 -3.96 9.22 22.81
C ASN A 43 -3.42 10.49 22.12
N ARG A 44 -2.11 10.77 22.21
CA ARG A 44 -1.51 11.92 21.54
C ARG A 44 -1.43 11.69 20.04
N GLU A 45 -1.85 12.69 19.27
CA GLU A 45 -1.75 12.67 17.80
C GLU A 45 -0.30 12.73 17.32
N PHE A 46 0.55 13.49 18.02
CA PHE A 46 1.98 13.62 17.72
C PHE A 46 2.82 13.00 18.84
N ILE A 47 3.65 12.04 18.46
CA ILE A 47 4.55 11.32 19.37
C ILE A 47 6.00 11.61 19.02
N SER A 48 6.90 11.47 20.00
CA SER A 48 8.34 11.54 19.76
C SER A 48 8.84 10.33 18.97
N VAL A 49 10.00 10.48 18.32
CA VAL A 49 10.66 9.36 17.64
C VAL A 49 10.95 8.20 18.61
N ALA A 50 11.31 8.49 19.87
CA ALA A 50 11.56 7.46 20.88
C ALA A 50 10.27 6.70 21.25
N GLU A 51 9.15 7.41 21.44
CA GLU A 51 7.86 6.76 21.68
C GLU A 51 7.43 5.91 20.48
N ALA A 52 7.60 6.42 19.25
CA ALA A 52 7.33 5.67 18.03
C ALA A 52 8.15 4.37 17.94
N THR A 53 9.42 4.39 18.35
CA THR A 53 10.25 3.18 18.35
C THR A 53 9.73 2.11 19.31
N VAL A 54 9.22 2.51 20.48
CA VAL A 54 8.68 1.60 21.49
C VAL A 54 7.30 1.08 21.09
N MET A 55 6.45 1.94 20.51
CA MET A 55 5.07 1.60 20.14
C MET A 55 5.00 0.70 18.90
N PHE A 56 5.79 1.01 17.87
CA PHE A 56 5.69 0.36 16.56
C PHE A 56 6.86 -0.57 16.24
N GLY A 57 7.83 -0.73 17.16
CA GLY A 57 8.98 -1.60 16.97
C GLY A 57 9.96 -1.16 15.87
N LEU A 58 9.93 0.12 15.48
CA LEU A 58 10.80 0.69 14.45
C LEU A 58 12.12 1.21 15.03
N SER A 59 13.21 1.14 14.27
CA SER A 59 14.45 1.84 14.66
C SER A 59 14.33 3.35 14.45
N LYS A 60 15.05 4.16 15.25
CA LYS A 60 15.06 5.62 15.11
C LYS A 60 15.45 6.05 13.70
N ASP A 61 16.43 5.36 13.11
CA ASP A 61 16.90 5.62 11.75
C ASP A 61 15.82 5.33 10.70
N THR A 62 15.01 4.28 10.92
CA THR A 62 13.89 3.97 10.03
C THR A 62 12.84 5.06 10.09
N VAL A 63 12.49 5.54 11.29
CA VAL A 63 11.55 6.67 11.45
C VAL A 63 12.10 7.91 10.73
N HIS A 64 13.36 8.27 10.95
CA HIS A 64 14.00 9.40 10.25
C HIS A 64 14.05 9.23 8.73
N ARG A 65 14.30 8.01 8.23
CA ARG A 65 14.28 7.70 6.81
C ARG A 65 12.88 7.85 6.22
N CYS A 66 11.83 7.39 6.92
CA CYS A 66 10.45 7.55 6.49
C CYS A 66 10.05 9.04 6.43
N ILE A 67 10.46 9.84 7.42
CA ILE A 67 10.26 11.30 7.40
C ILE A 67 10.98 11.93 6.19
N LYS A 68 12.25 11.58 5.96
CA LYS A 68 13.03 12.12 4.83
C LYS A 68 12.45 11.76 3.47
N ARG A 69 11.81 10.59 3.36
CA ARG A 69 11.12 10.12 2.15
C ARG A 69 9.72 10.73 1.97
N GLY A 70 9.20 11.46 2.95
CA GLY A 70 7.83 11.97 2.93
C GLY A 70 6.75 10.89 3.10
N ILE A 71 7.12 9.70 3.59
CA ILE A 71 6.17 8.60 3.83
C ILE A 71 5.32 8.89 5.07
N ILE A 72 5.94 9.52 6.08
CA ILE A 72 5.26 9.92 7.32
C ILE A 72 5.56 11.38 7.62
N THR A 73 4.58 12.07 8.19
CA THR A 73 4.68 13.47 8.55
C THR A 73 5.49 13.61 9.85
N GLY A 74 6.59 14.36 9.78
CA GLY A 74 7.44 14.68 10.92
C GLY A 74 7.74 16.16 11.02
N ILE A 75 7.59 16.74 12.20
CA ILE A 75 7.90 18.15 12.51
C ILE A 75 9.10 18.18 13.44
N ASN A 76 10.14 18.94 13.09
CA ASN A 76 11.29 19.14 13.97
C ASN A 76 11.18 20.45 14.74
N LEU A 77 11.00 20.37 16.06
CA LEU A 77 10.85 21.53 16.93
C LEU A 77 12.18 22.03 17.52
N GLY A 78 13.33 21.45 17.11
CA GLY A 78 14.65 21.86 17.57
C GLY A 78 15.66 20.72 17.58
N SER A 79 16.66 20.79 18.45
CA SER A 79 17.65 19.71 18.59
C SER A 79 17.02 18.48 19.24
N ARG A 80 16.96 17.36 18.52
CA ARG A 80 16.42 16.07 19.02
C ARG A 80 14.95 16.14 19.45
N LEU A 81 14.19 17.12 18.95
CA LEU A 81 12.77 17.34 19.27
C LEU A 81 11.88 17.09 18.05
N THR A 82 12.12 15.98 17.35
CA THR A 82 11.28 15.55 16.24
C THR A 82 9.99 14.90 16.78
N ARG A 83 8.86 15.36 16.25
CA ARG A 83 7.51 14.84 16.49
C ARG A 83 6.98 14.22 15.21
N VAL A 84 6.29 13.09 15.34
CA VAL A 84 5.79 12.28 14.23
C VAL A 84 4.30 12.07 14.43
N LYS A 85 3.52 12.17 13.35
CA LYS A 85 2.08 11.93 13.40
C LYS A 85 1.82 10.43 13.58
N ARG A 86 1.06 10.06 14.62
CA ARG A 86 0.78 8.67 14.99
C ARG A 86 0.00 7.93 13.90
N SER A 87 -1.01 8.57 13.32
CA SER A 87 -1.85 7.99 12.27
C SER A 87 -1.05 7.51 11.06
N ASP A 88 0.00 8.25 10.69
CA ASP A 88 0.83 7.90 9.54
C ASP A 88 1.61 6.61 9.80
N LEU A 89 2.07 6.41 11.04
CA LEU A 89 2.71 5.16 11.45
C LEU A 89 1.70 4.02 11.51
N GLU A 90 0.49 4.23 12.01
CA GLU A 90 -0.57 3.22 12.03
C GLU A 90 -0.93 2.76 10.62
N ASN A 91 -1.09 3.71 9.68
CA ASN A 91 -1.41 3.43 8.29
C ASN A 91 -0.35 2.57 7.59
N LEU A 92 0.93 2.65 8.00
CA LEU A 92 1.99 1.78 7.45
C LEU A 92 1.78 0.30 7.78
N PHE A 93 1.09 -0.02 8.87
CA PHE A 93 0.76 -1.39 9.26
C PHE A 93 -0.66 -1.79 8.86
N SER A 94 -1.54 -0.82 8.60
CA SER A 94 -2.94 -1.08 8.27
C SER A 94 -3.19 -1.44 6.80
N ALA A 95 -2.23 -1.24 5.89
CA ALA A 95 -2.44 -1.47 4.45
C ALA A 95 -1.71 -2.72 3.92
N VAL A 96 -2.38 -3.88 4.01
CA VAL A 96 -2.52 -4.73 2.81
C VAL A 96 -3.83 -4.30 2.15
N GLU A 97 -3.81 -3.14 1.52
CA GLU A 97 -4.71 -2.93 0.41
C GLU A 97 -4.12 -3.77 -0.72
N ILE A 98 -4.67 -4.97 -0.93
CA ILE A 98 -4.59 -5.61 -2.24
C ILE A 98 -5.03 -4.50 -3.19
N PRO A 99 -4.18 -4.05 -4.12
CA PRO A 99 -4.60 -3.01 -5.04
C PRO A 99 -5.89 -3.53 -5.66
N GLU A 100 -7.03 -2.89 -5.38
CA GLU A 100 -8.11 -2.94 -6.34
C GLU A 100 -7.41 -2.46 -7.61
N GLU A 101 -7.25 -3.38 -8.56
CA GLU A 101 -6.69 -3.09 -9.87
C GLU A 101 -7.31 -1.76 -10.25
N LYS A 102 -6.50 -0.70 -10.38
CA LYS A 102 -7.00 0.57 -10.86
C LYS A 102 -7.73 0.20 -12.13
N GLU A 103 -9.06 0.23 -12.10
CA GLU A 103 -9.85 0.07 -13.29
C GLU A 103 -9.47 1.29 -14.10
N VAL A 104 -8.43 1.13 -14.91
CA VAL A 104 -8.21 1.99 -16.06
C VAL A 104 -9.51 1.79 -16.80
N ILE A 105 -10.39 2.78 -16.71
CA ILE A 105 -11.60 2.84 -17.52
C ILE A 105 -11.07 2.90 -18.94
N ILE A 106 -10.88 1.72 -19.56
CA ILE A 106 -10.62 1.61 -20.98
C ILE A 106 -11.95 2.02 -21.59
N GLU A 107 -12.08 3.30 -21.92
CA GLU A 107 -13.22 3.82 -22.66
C GLU A 107 -13.43 2.88 -23.85
N LYS A 108 -14.56 2.18 -23.86
CA LYS A 108 -14.87 1.25 -24.94
C LYS A 108 -14.87 2.10 -26.22
N PRO A 109 -14.02 1.78 -27.21
CA PRO A 109 -13.95 2.52 -28.46
C PRO A 109 -15.34 2.58 -29.08
N ASN A 110 -15.86 3.79 -29.27
CA ASN A 110 -17.17 4.00 -29.83
C ASN A 110 -17.15 3.61 -31.33
N PHE A 111 -17.93 2.59 -31.70
CA PHE A 111 -18.05 2.10 -33.09
C PHE A 111 -19.33 2.59 -33.78
N GLU A 112 -19.86 3.74 -33.38
CA GLU A 112 -21.01 4.37 -34.02
C GLU A 112 -20.74 4.72 -35.50
N VAL A 113 -21.81 4.64 -36.31
CA VAL A 113 -21.79 4.92 -37.74
C VAL A 113 -21.49 6.41 -37.93
N GLY A 114 -20.26 6.74 -38.36
CA GLY A 114 -19.77 8.11 -38.48
C GLY A 114 -18.36 8.30 -37.92
N ASN A 115 -18.00 7.55 -36.87
CA ASN A 115 -16.72 7.65 -36.15
C ASN A 115 -15.72 6.54 -36.50
N CYS A 116 -16.03 5.72 -37.51
CA CYS A 116 -15.16 4.65 -37.99
C CYS A 116 -14.80 4.84 -39.47
N TYR A 117 -13.64 4.34 -39.87
CA TYR A 117 -13.30 4.05 -41.26
C TYR A 117 -13.41 2.55 -41.53
N THR A 118 -13.68 2.18 -42.79
CA THR A 118 -13.41 0.85 -43.31
C THR A 118 -11.98 0.72 -43.81
N ILE A 119 -11.45 -0.51 -43.91
CA ILE A 119 -10.09 -0.73 -44.44
C ILE A 119 -9.91 -0.11 -45.84
N SER A 120 -10.94 -0.20 -46.69
CA SER A 120 -10.95 0.38 -48.04
C SER A 120 -10.91 1.92 -48.01
N GLU A 121 -11.61 2.55 -47.07
CA GLU A 121 -11.58 4.00 -46.86
C GLU A 121 -10.21 4.47 -46.34
N ILE A 122 -9.60 3.75 -45.40
CA ILE A 122 -8.25 4.05 -44.90
C ILE A 122 -7.23 3.96 -46.04
N SER A 123 -7.30 2.89 -46.84
CA SER A 123 -6.42 2.70 -47.99
C SER A 123 -6.52 3.86 -48.98
N SER A 124 -7.74 4.33 -49.23
CA SER A 124 -8.00 5.45 -50.16
C SER A 124 -7.56 6.80 -49.59
N LYS A 125 -7.80 7.05 -48.29
CA LYS A 125 -7.47 8.33 -47.63
C LYS A 125 -5.96 8.51 -47.44
N PHE A 126 -5.26 7.45 -47.06
CA PHE A 126 -3.84 7.49 -46.68
C PHE A 126 -2.91 6.90 -47.75
N TYR A 127 -3.42 6.59 -48.94
CA TYR A 127 -2.67 5.98 -50.05
C TYR A 127 -1.84 4.77 -49.62
N ALA A 128 -2.39 3.95 -48.72
CA ALA A 128 -1.74 2.80 -48.14
C ALA A 128 -2.33 1.50 -48.68
N ASP A 129 -1.49 0.49 -48.90
CA ASP A 129 -1.96 -0.84 -49.30
C ASP A 129 -2.84 -1.49 -48.19
N PRO A 130 -3.98 -2.12 -48.53
CA PRO A 130 -4.87 -2.75 -47.54
C PRO A 130 -4.18 -3.78 -46.62
N GLY A 131 -3.18 -4.50 -47.11
CA GLY A 131 -2.37 -5.42 -46.32
C GLY A 131 -1.50 -4.68 -45.30
N THR A 132 -0.93 -3.54 -45.70
CA THR A 132 -0.16 -2.66 -44.81
C THR A 132 -1.04 -2.07 -43.71
N VAL A 133 -2.25 -1.60 -44.05
CA VAL A 133 -3.23 -1.09 -43.09
C VAL A 133 -3.60 -2.16 -42.06
N THR A 134 -3.86 -3.39 -42.53
CA THR A 134 -4.22 -4.53 -41.65
C THR A 134 -3.09 -4.88 -40.68
N ASN A 135 -1.83 -4.88 -41.16
CA ASN A 135 -0.67 -5.16 -40.31
C ASN A 135 -0.42 -4.04 -39.29
N LEU A 136 -0.64 -2.77 -39.67
CA LEU A 136 -0.52 -1.62 -38.79
C LEU A 136 -1.55 -1.65 -37.65
N ILE A 137 -2.80 -2.02 -37.95
CA ILE A 137 -3.87 -2.21 -36.96
C ILE A 137 -3.48 -3.28 -35.95
N LYS A 138 -2.98 -4.44 -36.42
CA LYS A 138 -2.51 -5.54 -35.57
C LYS A 138 -1.34 -5.14 -34.68
N ARG A 139 -0.35 -4.44 -35.24
CA ARG A 139 0.86 -4.00 -34.52
C ARG A 139 0.53 -3.03 -33.38
N ASN A 140 -0.41 -2.12 -33.60
CA ASN A 140 -0.82 -1.12 -32.60
C ASN A 140 -1.97 -1.58 -31.71
N LYS A 141 -2.41 -2.84 -31.82
CA LYS A 141 -3.53 -3.42 -31.04
C LYS A 141 -4.80 -2.54 -31.06
N ILE A 142 -5.10 -1.97 -32.23
CA ILE A 142 -6.26 -1.09 -32.39
C ILE A 142 -7.53 -1.94 -32.34
N PRO A 143 -8.56 -1.53 -31.57
CA PRO A 143 -9.82 -2.22 -31.52
C PRO A 143 -10.56 -2.14 -32.86
N THR A 144 -11.03 -3.28 -33.36
CA THR A 144 -11.75 -3.38 -34.64
C THR A 144 -13.10 -4.08 -34.46
N LYS A 145 -14.10 -3.67 -35.24
CA LYS A 145 -15.42 -4.32 -35.28
C LYS A 145 -15.72 -4.84 -36.68
N LYS A 146 -15.97 -6.14 -36.84
CA LYS A 146 -16.41 -6.73 -38.10
C LYS A 146 -17.95 -6.66 -38.17
N VAL A 147 -18.47 -6.03 -39.22
CA VAL A 147 -19.92 -5.99 -39.50
C VAL A 147 -20.13 -6.38 -40.96
N GLY A 148 -20.69 -7.57 -41.19
CA GLY A 148 -20.82 -8.15 -42.52
C GLY A 148 -19.46 -8.43 -43.18
N SER A 149 -19.28 -7.94 -44.41
CA SER A 149 -18.04 -8.08 -45.19
C SER A 149 -16.95 -7.06 -44.80
N PHE A 150 -17.31 -6.01 -44.06
CA PHE A 150 -16.42 -4.88 -43.77
C PHE A 150 -15.88 -4.92 -42.33
N VAL A 151 -14.65 -4.41 -42.18
CA VAL A 151 -13.98 -4.24 -40.89
C VAL A 151 -13.88 -2.75 -40.61
N TYR A 152 -14.46 -2.33 -39.48
CA TYR A 152 -14.54 -0.95 -39.03
C TYR A 152 -13.49 -0.67 -37.96
N VAL A 153 -12.84 0.49 -38.07
CA VAL A 153 -11.76 0.93 -37.19
C VAL A 153 -12.00 2.39 -36.76
N PRO A 154 -11.82 2.77 -35.49
CA PRO A 154 -12.05 4.14 -35.03
C PRO A 154 -11.14 5.16 -35.74
N LYS A 155 -11.72 6.28 -36.19
CA LYS A 155 -10.99 7.35 -36.90
C LYS A 155 -9.89 7.95 -36.05
N ASP A 156 -10.19 8.29 -34.79
CA ASP A 156 -9.25 8.95 -33.88
C ASP A 156 -7.94 8.18 -33.68
N LEU A 157 -8.03 6.84 -33.64
CA LEU A 157 -6.86 5.98 -33.44
C LEU A 157 -6.05 5.84 -34.73
N ILE A 158 -6.71 5.82 -35.89
CA ILE A 158 -6.05 5.75 -37.19
C ILE A 158 -5.40 7.08 -37.53
N ASP A 159 -6.14 8.18 -37.44
CA ASP A 159 -5.63 9.53 -37.72
C ASP A 159 -4.41 9.83 -36.81
N LYS A 160 -4.42 9.48 -35.51
CA LYS A 160 -3.23 9.60 -34.63
C LYS A 160 -1.99 8.84 -35.11
N ILE A 161 -2.16 7.70 -35.77
CA ILE A 161 -1.04 6.87 -36.23
C ILE A 161 -0.48 7.40 -37.56
N PHE A 162 -1.35 7.93 -38.42
CA PHE A 162 -0.95 8.43 -39.73
C PHE A 162 -0.54 9.92 -39.72
N ASP A 163 -1.13 10.75 -38.86
CA ASP A 163 -0.78 12.17 -38.68
C ASP A 163 0.49 12.36 -37.83
N GLY A 164 0.90 11.32 -37.08
CA GLY A 164 2.15 11.30 -36.32
C GLY A 164 3.41 11.09 -37.18
N LYS A 165 3.33 11.34 -38.49
CA LYS A 165 4.41 11.19 -39.47
C LYS A 165 4.68 12.49 -40.21
#